data_AF-A0A843EUX5-F1
#
_entry.id   AF-A0A843EUX5-F1
#
_cell.length_a   1.000
_cell.length_b   1.000
_cell.length_c   1.000
_cell.angle_alpha   90.00
_cell.angle_beta   90.00
_cell.angle_gamma   90.00
#
_symmetry.space_group_name_H-M   'P 1'
#
loop_
_entity.id
_entity.type
_entity.pdbx_description
1 polymer ?
#
loop_
_entity_poly.entity_id
_entity_poly.type
_entity_poly.pdbx_seq_one_letter_code
_entity_poly.pdbx_strand_id
1 'polypeptide(L)'
;MFWDNLRCIIEGLNKSFERKFHEFDEYSNVEGLCELKELIVSLRDTDILVGFDRVAHYVVDDSNFKTEVYGGHSKISNEFLKMSNKELSSLLFGFIHIEYIQGFVTFNDIEGFLMLIQFNYFYYSKMGCSRFKVMEMGCGGDIIQYLSFFTDEYKLFPDLPDYDESFFNNLKNMTYGDERARLLEDFLRCGYLSLILVEQNLSGSFFNHIKASAQYLMACNALKRGSLKISCEDVVIGYTLTLKCIVEDMRPYVRSAFYRKK
;
A
#
# COMPACT_ATOMS: atom_id res chain seq x y z
N MET A 1 25.77 -14.34 27.84
CA MET A 1 26.43 -13.81 26.61
C MET A 1 25.47 -13.70 25.42
N PHE A 2 24.82 -14.77 24.93
CA PHE A 2 23.81 -14.66 23.85
C PHE A 2 22.59 -13.82 24.25
N TRP A 3 22.02 -14.11 25.43
CA TRP A 3 20.86 -13.37 25.95
C TRP A 3 21.15 -11.91 26.28
N ASP A 4 22.37 -11.59 26.71
CA ASP A 4 22.79 -10.22 27.01
C ASP A 4 22.97 -9.40 25.72
N ASN A 5 23.54 -10.02 24.67
CA ASN A 5 23.66 -9.38 23.36
C ASN A 5 22.28 -9.16 22.71
N LEU A 6 21.38 -10.14 22.79
CA LEU A 6 20.02 -10.01 22.27
C LEU A 6 19.25 -8.90 22.99
N ARG A 7 19.39 -8.81 24.32
CA ARG A 7 18.78 -7.75 25.13
C ARG A 7 19.32 -6.37 24.75
N CYS A 8 20.64 -6.21 24.58
CA CYS A 8 21.23 -4.95 24.12
C CYS A 8 20.74 -4.53 22.72
N ILE A 9 20.54 -5.49 21.80
CA ILE A 9 20.00 -5.21 20.47
C ILE A 9 18.54 -4.73 20.57
N ILE A 10 17.70 -5.42 21.35
CA ILE A 10 16.29 -5.04 21.56
C ILE A 10 16.17 -3.67 22.24
N GLU A 11 16.97 -3.41 23.28
CA GLU A 11 16.99 -2.11 23.97
C GLU A 11 17.49 -0.98 23.03
N GLY A 12 18.43 -1.28 22.13
CA GLY A 12 18.90 -0.34 21.10
C GLY A 12 17.84 -0.03 20.03
N LEU A 13 17.06 -1.03 19.62
CA LEU A 13 15.95 -0.88 18.68
C LEU A 13 14.81 -0.07 19.30
N ASN A 14 14.44 -0.36 20.55
CA ASN A 14 13.45 0.42 21.30
C ASN A 14 13.83 1.89 21.42
N LYS A 15 15.07 2.20 21.80
CA LYS A 15 15.55 3.60 21.88
C LYS A 15 15.57 4.28 20.51
N SER A 16 15.88 3.55 19.45
CA SER A 16 15.87 4.07 18.08
C SER A 16 14.45 4.38 17.62
N PHE A 17 13.51 3.49 17.92
CA PHE A 17 12.09 3.66 17.68
C PHE A 17 11.54 4.86 18.47
N GLU A 18 11.81 4.97 19.77
CA GLU A 18 11.39 6.12 20.60
C GLU A 18 11.98 7.45 20.15
N ARG A 19 13.24 7.47 19.69
CA ARG A 19 13.84 8.70 19.17
C ARG A 19 13.18 9.14 17.87
N LYS A 20 12.98 8.21 16.93
CA LYS A 20 12.19 8.47 15.71
C LYS A 20 10.75 8.85 16.07
N PHE A 21 10.25 8.24 17.15
CA PHE A 21 9.06 8.53 17.96
C PHE A 21 8.64 10.00 17.97
N HIS A 22 9.59 10.74 18.53
CA HIS A 22 9.56 12.15 18.84
C HIS A 22 9.80 13.05 17.63
N GLU A 23 10.45 12.57 16.56
CA GLU A 23 10.56 13.34 15.30
C GLU A 23 9.17 13.62 14.69
N PHE A 24 8.15 12.81 15.01
CA PHE A 24 6.77 13.09 14.61
C PHE A 24 6.12 14.27 15.35
N ASP A 25 6.69 14.70 16.48
CA ASP A 25 6.10 15.79 17.26
C ASP A 25 6.19 17.12 16.49
N GLU A 26 7.14 17.23 15.54
CA GLU A 26 7.23 18.30 14.53
C GLU A 26 6.06 18.33 13.54
N TYR A 27 5.32 17.22 13.46
CA TYR A 27 4.14 17.05 12.60
C TYR A 27 2.84 16.99 13.41
N SER A 28 2.87 17.33 14.70
CA SER A 28 1.71 17.28 15.60
C SER A 28 0.47 18.08 15.14
N ASN A 29 0.65 19.03 14.22
CA ASN A 29 -0.43 19.79 13.60
C ASN A 29 -1.02 19.14 12.33
N VAL A 30 -0.49 18.02 11.84
CA VAL A 30 -1.00 17.30 10.67
C VAL A 30 -2.17 16.42 11.10
N GLU A 31 -3.31 16.58 10.43
CA GLU A 31 -4.53 15.83 10.72
C GLU A 31 -4.32 14.32 10.49
N GLY A 32 -4.93 13.49 11.35
CA GLY A 32 -4.85 12.03 11.27
C GLY A 32 -3.53 11.41 11.76
N LEU A 33 -2.51 12.21 12.08
CA LEU A 33 -1.20 11.69 12.48
C LEU A 33 -1.25 10.83 13.75
N CYS A 34 -2.12 11.17 14.71
CA CYS A 34 -2.33 10.38 15.92
C CYS A 34 -2.85 8.97 15.60
N GLU A 35 -3.82 8.85 14.69
CA GLU A 35 -4.34 7.54 14.26
C GLU A 35 -3.23 6.72 13.58
N LEU A 36 -2.45 7.34 12.69
CA LEU A 36 -1.33 6.69 12.04
C LEU A 36 -0.29 6.17 13.06
N LYS A 37 0.04 7.00 14.06
CA LYS A 37 0.93 6.64 15.17
C LYS A 37 0.41 5.40 15.92
N GLU A 38 -0.87 5.38 16.27
CA GLU A 38 -1.51 4.27 16.97
C GLU A 38 -1.48 2.96 16.15
N LEU A 39 -1.75 3.05 14.83
CA LEU A 39 -1.66 1.91 13.93
C LEU A 39 -0.23 1.35 13.83
N ILE A 40 0.77 2.22 13.73
CA ILE A 40 2.19 1.81 13.68
C ILE A 40 2.59 1.08 14.96
N VAL A 41 2.21 1.60 16.12
CA VAL A 41 2.48 0.95 17.42
C VAL A 41 1.77 -0.41 17.49
N SER A 42 0.49 -0.47 17.11
CA SER A 42 -0.26 -1.72 17.11
C SER A 42 0.33 -2.78 16.16
N LEU A 43 0.88 -2.38 15.02
CA LEU A 43 1.51 -3.31 14.06
C LEU A 43 2.81 -3.89 14.60
N ARG A 44 3.59 -3.08 15.33
CA ARG A 44 4.82 -3.51 15.97
C ARG A 44 4.56 -4.59 17.03
N ASP A 45 3.46 -4.45 17.76
CA ASP A 45 3.08 -5.32 18.88
C ASP A 45 2.31 -6.59 18.46
N THR A 46 2.10 -6.81 17.16
CA THR A 46 1.38 -7.98 16.64
C THR A 46 2.16 -8.73 15.55
N ASP A 47 1.91 -10.05 15.44
CA ASP A 47 2.51 -10.91 14.41
C ASP A 47 1.77 -10.82 13.05
N ILE A 48 0.89 -9.84 12.86
CA ILE A 48 0.06 -9.75 11.65
C ILE A 48 0.93 -9.55 10.41
N LEU A 49 1.96 -8.70 10.48
CA LEU A 49 2.87 -8.46 9.36
C LEU A 49 3.71 -9.69 9.02
N VAL A 50 4.13 -10.46 10.02
CA VAL A 50 4.80 -11.77 9.80
C VAL A 50 3.86 -12.73 9.06
N GLY A 51 2.58 -12.73 9.42
CA GLY A 51 1.54 -13.49 8.74
C GLY A 51 1.37 -13.10 7.27
N PHE A 52 1.31 -11.80 7.00
CA PHE A 52 1.21 -11.26 5.64
C PHE A 52 2.47 -11.52 4.82
N ASP A 53 3.65 -11.36 5.40
CA ASP A 53 4.92 -11.65 4.74
C ASP A 53 5.01 -13.13 4.32
N ARG A 54 4.56 -14.06 5.16
CA ARG A 54 4.46 -15.49 4.78
C ARG A 54 3.50 -15.73 3.62
N VAL A 55 2.36 -15.04 3.62
CA VAL A 55 1.41 -15.08 2.49
C VAL A 55 2.07 -14.49 1.25
N ALA A 56 2.79 -13.37 1.36
CA ALA A 56 3.51 -12.76 0.26
C ALA A 56 4.51 -13.73 -0.37
N HIS A 57 5.32 -14.45 0.43
CA HIS A 57 6.20 -15.49 -0.10
C HIS A 57 5.42 -16.61 -0.79
N TYR A 58 4.36 -17.12 -0.16
CA TYR A 58 3.54 -18.17 -0.77
C TYR A 58 2.93 -17.76 -2.12
N VAL A 59 2.52 -16.49 -2.23
CA VAL A 59 1.88 -15.93 -3.41
C VAL A 59 2.92 -15.55 -4.48
N VAL A 60 4.08 -15.01 -4.10
CA VAL A 60 5.13 -14.52 -5.01
C VAL A 60 6.06 -15.63 -5.50
N ASP A 61 6.32 -16.66 -4.69
CA ASP A 61 7.19 -17.79 -5.04
C ASP A 61 6.47 -18.86 -5.86
N ASP A 62 5.14 -18.83 -5.91
CA ASP A 62 4.40 -19.68 -6.84
C ASP A 62 4.52 -19.13 -8.27
N SER A 63 5.36 -19.79 -9.08
CA SER A 63 5.59 -19.43 -10.48
C SER A 63 4.31 -19.39 -11.30
N ASN A 64 3.27 -20.17 -10.96
CA ASN A 64 1.98 -20.12 -11.64
C ASN A 64 1.22 -18.85 -11.27
N PHE A 65 1.28 -18.41 -10.01
CA PHE A 65 0.71 -17.14 -9.57
C PHE A 65 1.38 -15.96 -10.26
N LYS A 66 2.72 -15.99 -10.38
CA LYS A 66 3.45 -14.96 -11.15
C LYS A 66 3.00 -14.88 -12.60
N THR A 67 2.73 -16.02 -13.24
CA THR A 67 2.34 -16.05 -14.67
C THR A 67 0.87 -15.68 -14.87
N GLU A 68 -0.01 -15.96 -13.91
CA GLU A 68 -1.44 -15.62 -13.99
C GLU A 68 -1.74 -14.18 -13.55
N VAL A 69 -0.94 -13.61 -12.63
CA VAL A 69 -1.07 -12.22 -12.15
C VAL A 69 -0.20 -11.26 -12.97
N TYR A 70 1.09 -11.57 -13.21
CA TYR A 70 1.99 -10.69 -13.99
C TYR A 70 2.05 -11.07 -15.49
N GLY A 71 1.94 -12.35 -15.85
CA GLY A 71 1.83 -12.78 -17.26
C GLY A 71 0.42 -12.60 -17.85
N GLY A 72 -0.52 -12.16 -17.02
CA GLY A 72 -1.95 -12.05 -17.30
C GLY A 72 -2.43 -10.68 -17.78
N HIS A 73 -1.59 -9.86 -18.43
CA HIS A 73 -2.07 -8.66 -19.12
C HIS A 73 -3.26 -8.94 -20.07
N SER A 74 -3.42 -10.20 -20.52
CA SER A 74 -4.53 -10.67 -21.35
C SER A 74 -5.81 -11.10 -20.59
N LYS A 75 -5.82 -11.12 -19.25
CA LYS A 75 -6.96 -11.59 -18.42
C LYS A 75 -7.49 -10.58 -17.40
N ILE A 76 -6.92 -9.38 -17.31
CA ILE A 76 -7.47 -8.29 -16.48
C ILE A 76 -8.85 -7.91 -17.06
N SER A 77 -9.94 -8.39 -16.46
CA SER A 77 -11.29 -8.06 -16.93
C SER A 77 -11.72 -6.66 -16.52
N ASN A 78 -11.12 -6.11 -15.46
CA ASN A 78 -11.46 -4.79 -14.92
C ASN A 78 -10.91 -3.67 -15.82
N GLU A 79 -11.81 -2.82 -16.34
CA GLU A 79 -11.48 -1.70 -17.22
C GLU A 79 -10.59 -0.64 -16.55
N PHE A 80 -10.73 -0.44 -15.23
CA PHE A 80 -9.88 0.49 -14.48
C PHE A 80 -8.42 0.03 -14.51
N LEU A 81 -8.19 -1.26 -14.26
CA LEU A 81 -6.84 -1.87 -14.28
C LEU A 81 -6.26 -1.96 -15.70
N LYS A 82 -7.09 -2.19 -16.72
CA LYS A 82 -6.67 -2.15 -18.13
C LYS A 82 -6.19 -0.75 -18.52
N MET A 83 -6.98 0.27 -18.19
CA MET A 83 -6.64 1.65 -18.51
C MET A 83 -5.40 2.10 -17.71
N SER A 84 -5.32 1.76 -16.42
CA SER A 84 -4.14 2.08 -15.62
C SER A 84 -2.86 1.44 -16.19
N ASN A 85 -2.93 0.19 -16.64
CA ASN A 85 -1.80 -0.47 -17.28
C ASN A 85 -1.38 0.25 -18.57
N LYS A 86 -2.35 0.66 -19.40
CA LYS A 86 -2.08 1.42 -20.64
C LYS A 86 -1.42 2.78 -20.36
N GLU A 87 -1.93 3.53 -19.38
CA GLU A 87 -1.51 4.91 -19.14
C GLU A 87 -0.28 5.05 -18.21
N LEU A 88 -0.08 4.11 -17.28
CA LEU A 88 0.97 4.16 -16.26
C LEU A 88 2.14 3.20 -16.49
N SER A 89 2.06 2.32 -17.49
CA SER A 89 3.20 1.48 -17.88
C SER A 89 4.34 2.35 -18.41
N SER A 90 5.52 2.24 -17.81
CA SER A 90 6.71 2.90 -18.33
C SER A 90 7.30 2.09 -19.49
N LEU A 91 7.75 2.77 -20.55
CA LEU A 91 8.43 2.17 -21.71
C LEU A 91 9.84 1.61 -21.40
N LEU A 92 10.32 1.68 -20.15
CA LEU A 92 11.72 1.42 -19.81
C LEU A 92 11.90 0.20 -18.93
N PHE A 93 12.46 -0.83 -19.57
CA PHE A 93 13.03 -2.04 -19.00
C PHE A 93 13.81 -1.80 -17.69
N GLY A 94 13.23 -2.24 -16.58
CA GLY A 94 13.84 -3.14 -15.60
C GLY A 94 15.02 -2.72 -14.71
N PHE A 95 15.83 -1.69 -14.99
CA PHE A 95 17.13 -1.59 -14.28
C PHE A 95 17.61 -0.21 -13.83
N ILE A 96 16.89 0.89 -14.08
CA ILE A 96 17.32 2.21 -13.59
C ILE A 96 16.13 2.98 -13.00
N HIS A 97 16.06 3.03 -11.67
CA HIS A 97 15.18 3.93 -10.94
C HIS A 97 15.70 5.37 -11.10
N ILE A 98 15.24 6.07 -12.12
CA ILE A 98 15.37 7.52 -12.21
C ILE A 98 13.97 8.08 -11.96
N GLU A 99 13.73 8.62 -10.77
CA GLU A 99 12.45 9.22 -10.34
C GLU A 99 11.97 10.34 -11.31
N TYR A 100 12.88 10.95 -12.07
CA TYR A 100 12.53 11.94 -13.09
C TYR A 100 11.97 11.36 -14.39
N ILE A 101 12.15 10.05 -14.63
CA ILE A 101 11.73 9.38 -15.88
C ILE A 101 10.51 8.48 -15.65
N GLN A 102 10.39 7.90 -14.46
CA GLN A 102 9.24 7.13 -14.00
C GLN A 102 8.38 8.10 -13.19
N GLY A 103 7.21 8.49 -13.71
CA GLY A 103 6.31 9.42 -13.00
C GLY A 103 5.98 8.96 -11.58
N PHE A 104 5.47 9.86 -10.75
CA PHE A 104 5.27 9.64 -9.32
C PHE A 104 4.43 8.40 -9.00
N VAL A 105 3.42 8.08 -9.80
CA VAL A 105 2.75 6.78 -9.77
C VAL A 105 3.04 6.04 -11.06
N THR A 106 3.38 4.75 -10.93
CA THR A 106 3.53 3.78 -12.01
C THR A 106 2.50 2.66 -11.87
N PHE A 107 2.36 1.82 -12.90
CA PHE A 107 1.47 0.66 -12.80
C PHE A 107 1.90 -0.31 -11.69
N ASN A 108 3.20 -0.42 -11.41
CA ASN A 108 3.72 -1.25 -10.32
C ASN A 108 3.21 -0.79 -8.94
N ASP A 109 2.90 0.49 -8.76
CA ASP A 109 2.35 1.00 -7.50
C ASP A 109 0.91 0.51 -7.27
N ILE A 110 0.12 0.47 -8.36
CA ILE A 110 -1.24 -0.08 -8.36
C ILE A 110 -1.21 -1.60 -8.17
N GLU A 111 -0.30 -2.30 -8.85
CA GLU A 111 -0.09 -3.73 -8.64
C GLU A 111 0.31 -4.01 -7.18
N GLY A 112 1.20 -3.20 -6.62
CA GLY A 112 1.60 -3.29 -5.21
C GLY A 112 0.40 -3.23 -4.28
N PHE A 113 -0.52 -2.31 -4.54
CA PHE A 113 -1.76 -2.18 -3.78
C PHE A 113 -2.72 -3.36 -3.97
N LEU A 114 -2.90 -3.82 -5.20
CA LEU A 114 -3.71 -5.01 -5.50
C LEU A 114 -3.19 -6.24 -4.77
N MET A 115 -1.87 -6.45 -4.76
CA MET A 115 -1.24 -7.55 -4.04
C MET A 115 -1.49 -7.46 -2.54
N LEU A 116 -1.45 -6.27 -1.94
CA LEU A 116 -1.74 -6.08 -0.51
C LEU A 116 -3.18 -6.50 -0.17
N ILE A 117 -4.17 -6.14 -1.01
CA ILE A 117 -5.57 -6.59 -0.84
C ILE A 117 -5.67 -8.12 -0.98
N GLN A 118 -4.95 -8.72 -1.92
CA GLN A 118 -4.94 -10.18 -2.09
C GLN A 118 -4.29 -10.89 -0.90
N PHE A 119 -3.18 -10.38 -0.37
CA PHE A 119 -2.53 -10.90 0.83
C PHE A 119 -3.49 -10.87 2.01
N ASN A 120 -4.21 -9.76 2.19
CA ASN A 120 -5.25 -9.63 3.20
C ASN A 120 -6.32 -10.72 3.04
N TYR A 121 -6.87 -10.85 1.84
CA TYR A 121 -7.92 -11.82 1.57
C TYR A 121 -7.47 -13.27 1.86
N PHE A 122 -6.23 -13.62 1.49
CA PHE A 122 -5.64 -14.93 1.77
C PHE A 122 -5.41 -15.16 3.26
N TYR A 123 -4.82 -14.19 3.95
CA TYR A 123 -4.51 -14.23 5.37
C TYR A 123 -5.78 -14.48 6.20
N TYR A 124 -6.81 -13.64 6.03
CA TYR A 124 -8.07 -13.77 6.77
C TYR A 124 -8.91 -14.98 6.35
N SER A 125 -8.70 -15.52 5.15
CA SER A 125 -9.32 -16.77 4.69
C SER A 125 -8.61 -18.03 5.21
N LYS A 126 -7.58 -17.89 6.06
CA LYS A 126 -6.76 -19.01 6.59
C LYS A 126 -6.22 -19.92 5.49
N MET A 127 -5.87 -19.35 4.32
CA MET A 127 -5.39 -20.10 3.15
C MET A 127 -6.40 -21.15 2.58
N GLY A 128 -7.67 -21.14 3.00
CA GLY A 128 -8.70 -22.08 2.54
C GLY A 128 -9.48 -21.64 1.30
N CYS A 129 -9.19 -20.46 0.75
CA CYS A 129 -9.83 -19.96 -0.46
C CYS A 129 -9.06 -20.41 -1.71
N SER A 130 -9.76 -20.86 -2.75
CA SER A 130 -9.10 -21.17 -4.02
C SER A 130 -8.50 -19.90 -4.63
N ARG A 131 -7.30 -20.04 -5.21
CA ARG A 131 -6.54 -18.94 -5.83
C ARG A 131 -7.37 -18.19 -6.86
N PHE A 132 -8.12 -18.93 -7.68
CA PHE A 132 -9.05 -18.39 -8.65
C PHE A 132 -10.06 -17.43 -8.05
N LYS A 133 -10.62 -17.75 -6.87
CA LYS A 133 -11.63 -16.91 -6.20
C LYS A 133 -11.03 -15.63 -5.62
N VAL A 134 -9.78 -15.68 -5.16
CA VAL A 134 -9.07 -14.47 -4.70
C VAL A 134 -8.76 -13.55 -5.87
N MET A 135 -8.31 -14.11 -7.00
CA MET A 135 -8.07 -13.35 -8.23
C MET A 135 -9.37 -12.79 -8.84
N GLU A 136 -10.43 -13.59 -8.93
CA GLU A 136 -11.73 -13.17 -9.44
C GLU A 136 -12.29 -12.01 -8.60
N MET A 137 -12.20 -12.09 -7.28
CA MET A 137 -12.75 -11.05 -6.39
C MET A 137 -11.85 -9.82 -6.28
N GLY A 138 -10.52 -9.99 -6.23
CA GLY A 138 -9.55 -8.91 -6.11
C GLY A 138 -9.28 -8.17 -7.42
N CYS A 139 -9.16 -8.90 -8.53
CA CYS A 139 -8.90 -8.31 -9.86
C CYS A 139 -10.18 -8.05 -10.67
N GLY A 140 -11.27 -8.77 -10.39
CA GLY A 140 -12.55 -8.61 -11.11
C GLY A 140 -13.53 -7.66 -10.43
N GLY A 141 -13.35 -7.37 -9.14
CA GLY A 141 -14.12 -6.39 -8.39
C GLY A 141 -13.61 -4.96 -8.56
N ASP A 142 -14.43 -3.97 -8.22
CA ASP A 142 -14.09 -2.55 -8.32
C ASP A 142 -13.42 -2.00 -7.05
N ILE A 143 -12.96 -2.88 -6.14
CA ILE A 143 -12.44 -2.48 -4.83
C ILE A 143 -11.24 -1.53 -4.94
N ILE A 144 -10.35 -1.75 -5.91
CA ILE A 144 -9.24 -0.82 -6.16
C ILE A 144 -9.79 0.55 -6.53
N GLN A 145 -10.69 0.62 -7.51
CA GLN A 145 -11.31 1.87 -7.94
C GLN A 145 -12.02 2.58 -6.79
N TYR A 146 -12.77 1.86 -5.94
CA TYR A 146 -13.39 2.43 -4.74
C TYR A 146 -12.34 3.06 -3.81
N LEU A 147 -11.28 2.33 -3.49
CA LEU A 147 -10.22 2.81 -2.60
C LEU A 147 -9.43 3.98 -3.22
N SER A 148 -9.37 4.07 -4.56
CA SER A 148 -8.77 5.19 -5.28
C SER A 148 -9.57 6.49 -5.18
N PHE A 149 -10.90 6.41 -5.07
CA PHE A 149 -11.77 7.60 -5.02
C PHE A 149 -12.29 7.94 -3.62
N PHE A 150 -12.36 6.95 -2.72
CA PHE A 150 -12.95 7.07 -1.39
C PHE A 150 -11.94 6.71 -0.29
N THR A 151 -10.77 7.34 -0.34
CA THR A 151 -9.64 7.13 0.60
C THR A 151 -10.02 7.27 2.08
N ASP A 152 -10.85 8.26 2.41
CA ASP A 152 -11.27 8.55 3.79
C ASP A 152 -12.52 7.75 4.23
N GLU A 153 -13.19 7.09 3.29
CA GLU A 153 -14.50 6.44 3.46
C GLU A 153 -14.51 5.02 2.89
N TYR A 154 -13.42 4.27 3.06
CA TYR A 154 -13.22 2.95 2.44
C TYR A 154 -14.23 1.86 2.86
N LYS A 155 -15.05 2.12 3.88
CA LYS A 155 -16.15 1.24 4.32
C LYS A 155 -17.47 1.55 3.62
N LEU A 156 -17.53 2.67 2.89
CA LEU A 156 -18.70 3.11 2.14
C LEU A 156 -18.51 2.80 0.65
N PHE A 157 -19.61 2.43 0.00
CA PHE A 157 -19.66 2.15 -1.44
C PHE A 157 -20.70 3.09 -2.06
N PRO A 158 -20.37 4.37 -2.27
CA PRO A 158 -21.19 5.27 -3.07
C PRO A 158 -21.10 4.90 -4.57
N ASP A 159 -21.74 5.66 -5.45
CA ASP A 159 -21.55 5.45 -6.88
C ASP A 159 -20.13 5.84 -7.29
N LEU A 160 -19.49 4.97 -8.09
CA LEU A 160 -18.14 5.19 -8.58
C LEU A 160 -18.14 6.39 -9.54
N PRO A 161 -17.21 7.34 -9.38
CA PRO A 161 -17.07 8.41 -10.35
C PRO A 161 -16.54 7.86 -11.68
N ASP A 162 -16.90 8.55 -12.75
CA ASP A 162 -16.29 8.33 -14.05
C ASP A 162 -14.79 8.65 -13.99
N TYR A 163 -14.00 7.92 -14.77
CA TYR A 163 -12.57 8.10 -14.88
C TYR A 163 -12.15 7.99 -16.35
N ASP A 164 -11.02 8.61 -16.67
CA ASP A 164 -10.47 8.66 -18.02
C ASP A 164 -8.93 8.65 -17.98
N GLU A 165 -8.32 8.86 -19.14
CA GLU A 165 -6.87 8.97 -19.27
C GLU A 165 -6.29 10.14 -18.47
N SER A 166 -7.06 11.22 -18.22
CA SER A 166 -6.60 12.37 -17.44
C SER A 166 -6.35 12.00 -15.99
N PHE A 167 -7.22 11.18 -15.39
CA PHE A 167 -7.01 10.67 -14.03
C PHE A 167 -5.64 10.01 -13.86
N PHE A 168 -5.28 9.08 -14.74
CA PHE A 168 -4.00 8.36 -14.68
C PHE A 168 -2.80 9.25 -15.01
N ASN A 169 -2.94 10.12 -16.02
CA ASN A 169 -1.89 11.10 -16.32
C ASN A 169 -1.62 12.04 -15.14
N ASN A 170 -2.65 12.42 -14.40
CA ASN A 170 -2.49 13.24 -13.20
C ASN A 170 -1.78 12.48 -12.07
N LEU A 171 -2.09 11.19 -11.85
CA LEU A 171 -1.36 10.34 -10.90
C LEU A 171 0.14 10.28 -11.22
N LYS A 172 0.47 10.08 -12.51
CA LYS A 172 1.86 10.03 -13.00
C LYS A 172 2.63 11.34 -12.77
N ASN A 173 1.95 12.48 -12.85
CA ASN A 173 2.57 13.81 -12.81
C ASN A 173 2.54 14.46 -11.42
N MET A 174 2.19 13.71 -10.38
CA MET A 174 2.21 14.19 -9.00
C MET A 174 3.62 14.59 -8.55
N THR A 175 3.67 15.54 -7.63
CA THR A 175 4.93 15.95 -6.97
C THR A 175 4.66 16.26 -5.50
N TYR A 176 5.68 16.24 -4.65
CA TYR A 176 5.54 16.76 -3.29
C TYR A 176 5.26 18.26 -3.31
N GLY A 177 4.27 18.69 -2.53
CA GLY A 177 3.87 20.10 -2.43
C GLY A 177 4.91 20.97 -1.74
N ASP A 178 5.61 20.39 -0.77
CA ASP A 178 6.74 20.98 -0.07
C ASP A 178 7.73 19.90 0.41
N GLU A 179 8.88 20.36 0.92
CA GLU A 179 9.89 19.46 1.49
C GLU A 179 9.40 18.74 2.75
N ARG A 180 8.45 19.34 3.47
CA ARG A 180 7.91 18.80 4.72
C ARG A 180 7.13 17.51 4.47
N ALA A 181 6.30 17.46 3.44
CA ALA A 181 5.59 16.24 3.03
C ALA A 181 6.55 15.13 2.62
N ARG A 182 7.60 15.46 1.87
CA ARG A 182 8.65 14.51 1.48
C ARG A 182 9.38 13.94 2.70
N LEU A 183 9.78 14.80 3.63
CA LEU A 183 10.46 14.38 4.86
C LEU A 183 9.56 13.49 5.72
N LEU A 184 8.27 13.78 5.81
CA LEU A 184 7.31 12.93 6.52
C LEU A 184 7.21 11.52 5.89
N GLU A 185 7.14 11.43 4.56
CA GLU A 185 7.14 10.15 3.83
C GLU A 185 8.43 9.38 4.09
N ASP A 186 9.58 10.06 3.98
CA ASP A 186 10.89 9.48 4.25
C ASP A 186 11.00 8.96 5.69
N PHE A 187 10.45 9.68 6.68
CA PHE A 187 10.43 9.23 8.08
C PHE A 187 9.54 8.00 8.29
N LEU A 188 8.36 7.96 7.68
CA LEU A 188 7.47 6.79 7.74
C LEU A 188 8.13 5.56 7.11
N ARG A 189 8.72 5.74 5.92
CA ARG A 189 9.35 4.69 5.13
C ARG A 189 10.69 4.23 5.70
N CYS A 190 11.68 5.12 5.73
CA CYS A 190 13.05 4.81 6.12
C CYS A 190 13.24 4.76 7.64
N GLY A 191 12.36 5.39 8.41
CA GLY A 191 12.37 5.32 9.87
C GLY A 191 11.59 4.12 10.37
N TYR A 192 10.28 4.25 10.45
CA TYR A 192 9.44 3.33 11.23
C TYR A 192 9.26 1.98 10.61
N LEU A 193 8.75 1.95 9.38
CA LEU A 193 8.42 0.68 8.74
C LEU A 193 9.70 -0.12 8.51
N SER A 194 10.84 0.55 8.26
CA SER A 194 12.16 -0.10 8.16
C SER A 194 12.63 -0.70 9.49
N LEU A 195 12.33 -0.06 10.63
CA LEU A 195 12.62 -0.65 11.95
C LEU A 195 11.74 -1.86 12.22
N ILE A 196 10.44 -1.80 11.93
CA ILE A 196 9.51 -2.95 12.07
C ILE A 196 9.95 -4.11 11.16
N LEU A 197 10.35 -3.81 9.92
CA LEU A 197 10.90 -4.77 8.97
C LEU A 197 12.09 -5.55 9.56
N VAL A 198 13.03 -4.85 10.22
CA VAL A 198 14.19 -5.48 10.86
C VAL A 198 13.79 -6.24 12.12
N GLU A 199 12.97 -5.64 12.98
CA GLU A 199 12.52 -6.25 14.25
C GLU A 199 11.76 -7.55 14.03
N GLN A 200 10.87 -7.59 13.04
CA GLN A 200 10.03 -8.73 12.74
C GLN A 200 10.60 -9.63 11.64
N ASN A 201 11.80 -9.32 11.11
CA ASN A 201 12.49 -10.05 10.06
C ASN A 201 11.59 -10.31 8.82
N LEU A 202 10.92 -9.27 8.33
CA LEU A 202 10.06 -9.34 7.14
C LEU A 202 10.90 -9.25 5.86
N SER A 203 10.35 -9.66 4.71
CA SER A 203 11.05 -9.49 3.43
C SER A 203 10.99 -8.05 2.90
N GLY A 204 12.06 -7.64 2.23
CA GLY A 204 12.07 -6.39 1.47
C GLY A 204 11.04 -6.37 0.35
N SER A 205 10.65 -7.54 -0.19
CA SER A 205 9.57 -7.66 -1.18
C SER A 205 8.22 -7.24 -0.60
N PHE A 206 7.82 -7.79 0.55
CA PHE A 206 6.58 -7.39 1.22
C PHE A 206 6.57 -5.89 1.56
N PHE A 207 7.70 -5.38 2.07
CA PHE A 207 7.86 -3.96 2.36
C PHE A 207 7.65 -3.05 1.14
N ASN A 208 8.13 -3.45 -0.05
CA ASN A 208 7.91 -2.70 -1.28
C ASN A 208 6.43 -2.59 -1.65
N HIS A 209 5.60 -3.60 -1.33
CA HIS A 209 4.16 -3.52 -1.56
C HIS A 209 3.48 -2.51 -0.64
N ILE A 210 3.92 -2.40 0.62
CA ILE A 210 3.44 -1.36 1.55
C ILE A 210 3.77 0.03 0.99
N LYS A 211 5.02 0.23 0.56
CA LYS A 211 5.46 1.50 -0.05
C LYS A 211 4.62 1.86 -1.28
N ALA A 212 4.54 0.93 -2.24
CA ALA A 212 3.77 1.09 -3.47
C ALA A 212 2.30 1.48 -3.19
N SER A 213 1.68 0.77 -2.23
CA SER A 213 0.30 1.04 -1.81
C SER A 213 0.14 2.44 -1.22
N ALA A 214 1.03 2.82 -0.30
CA ALA A 214 0.98 4.15 0.31
C ALA A 214 1.17 5.22 -0.76
N GLN A 215 2.15 5.08 -1.63
CA GLN A 215 2.44 6.01 -2.72
C GLN A 215 1.26 6.23 -3.66
N TYR A 216 0.61 5.15 -4.07
CA TYR A 216 -0.61 5.21 -4.86
C TYR A 216 -1.74 5.96 -4.12
N LEU A 217 -1.99 5.63 -2.87
CA LEU A 217 -3.09 6.20 -2.08
C LEU A 217 -2.86 7.67 -1.69
N MET A 218 -1.61 8.07 -1.45
CA MET A 218 -1.24 9.49 -1.29
C MET A 218 -1.65 10.31 -2.52
N ALA A 219 -1.31 9.81 -3.72
CA ALA A 219 -1.63 10.47 -4.98
C ALA A 219 -3.14 10.53 -5.23
N CYS A 220 -3.85 9.42 -4.99
CA CYS A 220 -5.31 9.37 -5.06
C CYS A 220 -5.97 10.40 -4.15
N ASN A 221 -5.51 10.53 -2.91
CA ASN A 221 -6.06 11.50 -1.97
C ASN A 221 -5.81 12.96 -2.39
N ALA A 222 -4.62 13.26 -2.91
CA ALA A 222 -4.32 14.57 -3.46
C ALA A 222 -5.24 14.93 -4.64
N LEU A 223 -5.50 13.98 -5.55
CA LEU A 223 -6.45 14.16 -6.65
C LEU A 223 -7.87 14.40 -6.18
N LYS A 224 -8.33 13.65 -5.18
CA LYS A 224 -9.67 13.83 -4.59
C LYS A 224 -9.90 15.27 -4.11
N ARG A 225 -8.86 15.93 -3.60
CA ARG A 225 -8.90 17.35 -3.20
C ARG A 225 -8.61 18.34 -4.34
N GLY A 226 -8.44 17.85 -5.57
CA GLY A 226 -8.15 18.68 -6.75
C GLY A 226 -6.71 19.20 -6.83
N SER A 227 -5.76 18.50 -6.18
CA SER A 227 -4.34 18.90 -6.14
C SER A 227 -3.47 17.93 -6.93
N LEU A 228 -2.45 18.45 -7.63
CA LEU A 228 -1.33 17.66 -8.18
C LEU A 228 -0.09 17.65 -7.26
N LYS A 229 -0.27 18.14 -6.04
CA LYS A 229 0.76 18.31 -5.03
C LYS A 229 0.40 17.53 -3.78
N ILE A 230 1.29 16.62 -3.37
CA ILE A 230 1.17 15.81 -2.16
C ILE A 230 1.50 16.67 -0.94
N SER A 231 0.54 16.80 -0.04
CA SER A 231 0.65 17.45 1.27
C SER A 231 1.00 16.45 2.38
N CYS A 232 1.30 16.94 3.58
CA CYS A 232 1.53 16.06 4.73
C CYS A 232 0.29 15.21 5.06
N GLU A 233 -0.90 15.78 4.91
CA GLU A 233 -2.18 15.10 5.14
C GLU A 233 -2.38 13.94 4.16
N ASP A 234 -2.00 14.12 2.88
CA ASP A 234 -2.04 13.02 1.90
C ASP A 234 -1.10 11.89 2.28
N VAL A 235 0.10 12.22 2.77
CA VAL A 235 1.07 11.24 3.28
C VAL A 235 0.44 10.44 4.42
N VAL A 236 -0.13 11.13 5.41
CA VAL A 236 -0.78 10.48 6.56
C VAL A 236 -1.94 9.58 6.11
N ILE A 237 -2.82 10.06 5.23
CA ILE A 237 -3.97 9.29 4.74
C ILE A 237 -3.51 8.06 3.94
N GLY A 238 -2.54 8.23 3.03
CA GLY A 238 -2.03 7.13 2.21
C GLY A 238 -1.44 5.99 3.04
N TYR A 239 -0.62 6.32 4.04
CA TYR A 239 -0.10 5.31 4.98
C TYR A 239 -1.19 4.73 5.88
N THR A 240 -2.06 5.57 6.45
CA THR A 240 -3.15 5.11 7.33
C THR A 240 -4.05 4.10 6.63
N LEU A 241 -4.47 4.39 5.40
CA LEU A 241 -5.32 3.48 4.63
C LEU A 241 -4.59 2.20 4.23
N THR A 242 -3.31 2.31 3.86
CA THR A 242 -2.47 1.14 3.57
C THR A 242 -2.40 0.21 4.78
N LEU A 243 -2.12 0.75 5.96
CA LEU A 243 -2.00 -0.03 7.19
C LEU A 243 -3.37 -0.60 7.63
N LYS A 244 -4.46 0.16 7.47
CA LYS A 244 -5.83 -0.34 7.68
C LYS A 244 -6.15 -1.53 6.78
N CYS A 245 -5.75 -1.49 5.51
CA CYS A 245 -5.89 -2.62 4.58
C CYS A 245 -5.08 -3.86 5.00
N ILE A 246 -4.09 -3.72 5.89
CA ILE A 246 -3.37 -4.86 6.48
C ILE A 246 -4.11 -5.37 7.72
N VAL A 247 -4.48 -4.47 8.64
CA VAL A 247 -4.99 -4.87 9.97
C VAL A 247 -6.47 -5.19 10.02
N GLU A 248 -7.25 -4.75 9.04
CA GLU A 248 -8.68 -5.05 8.95
C GLU A 248 -8.95 -6.18 7.96
N ASP A 249 -9.94 -7.03 8.25
CA ASP A 249 -10.41 -8.04 7.29
C ASP A 249 -11.10 -7.36 6.10
N MET A 250 -10.44 -7.32 4.94
CA MET A 250 -10.96 -6.64 3.76
C MET A 250 -12.00 -7.46 2.98
N ARG A 251 -12.22 -8.73 3.34
CA ARG A 251 -13.11 -9.64 2.58
C ARG A 251 -14.56 -9.14 2.46
N PRO A 252 -15.19 -8.56 3.50
CA PRO A 252 -16.54 -8.01 3.38
C PRO A 252 -16.62 -6.90 2.33
N TYR A 253 -15.59 -6.05 2.27
CA TYR A 253 -15.51 -4.92 1.34
C TYR A 253 -15.29 -5.38 -0.10
N VAL A 254 -14.34 -6.30 -0.30
CA VAL A 254 -14.07 -6.90 -1.61
C VAL A 254 -15.33 -7.60 -2.16
N ARG A 255 -16.05 -8.36 -1.32
CA ARG A 255 -17.31 -9.00 -1.73
C ARG A 255 -18.38 -7.99 -2.09
N SER A 256 -18.52 -6.92 -1.31
CA SER A 256 -19.51 -5.88 -1.55
C SER A 256 -19.25 -5.16 -2.88
N ALA A 257 -17.99 -4.83 -3.17
CA ALA A 257 -17.59 -4.26 -4.45
C ALA A 257 -17.83 -5.24 -5.63
N PHE A 258 -17.58 -6.53 -5.45
CA PHE A 258 -17.74 -7.52 -6.50
C PHE A 258 -19.21 -7.82 -6.86
N TYR A 259 -20.08 -7.99 -5.85
CA TYR A 259 -21.47 -8.40 -6.10
C TYR A 259 -22.40 -7.28 -6.57
N ARG A 260 -21.98 -6.02 -6.49
CA ARG A 260 -22.74 -4.87 -7.04
C ARG A 260 -22.75 -4.80 -8.56
N LYS A 261 -21.86 -5.53 -9.24
CA LYS A 261 -21.77 -5.58 -10.71
C LYS A 261 -22.89 -6.38 -11.41
N LYS A 262 -23.89 -6.86 -10.67
CA LYS A 262 -24.99 -7.69 -11.19
C LYS A 262 -26.35 -7.01 -11.05
#